data_AF-A0A7L6BAF7-F1
#
_entry.id   AF-A0A7L6BAF7-F1
#
_cell.length_a   1.000
_cell.length_b   1.000
_cell.length_c   1.000
_cell.angle_alpha   90.00
_cell.angle_beta   90.00
_cell.angle_gamma   90.00
#
_symmetry.space_group_name_H-M   'P 1'
#
loop_
_entity.id
_entity.type
_entity.pdbx_description
1 polymer ?
#
loop_
_entity_poly.entity_id
_entity_poly.type
_entity_poly.pdbx_seq_one_letter_code
_entity_poly.pdbx_strand_id
1 'polypeptide(L)'
;MRFEPVSHDPRAPQPGVVSTVPPLAPPNGRHHVAGPALPAAPPPAPPRPRVDFAVVRELRRELSERLTHWQRGREFDADAEEVERARLAVAVVSAYADSVRRGGRPMAADEERLLLDQVTAELVGLGRLQTLLVDGTIEEVHILGCDQVRITRHGGGVDWAEPIAETDDELVEILQAAARRAGATERSLSTSKPTLDLQLPDGSRLAAVFLVSHRPYAVIRKHNTLDVSLEDIAGGRPDLDEMIDPLLRDFLRASMRAGLNIMVAGLAGAGKTTVIRALMDDIPADEPYVLLEESRELLPARRGHKHRAVMSFESREGHGERGADGRPAGEVSIADLIPVSLRMGVLRIIVGEVRSREIVPMLQAMTTSRGSMCTIHARTPAGVSERIIELALSHGREMTVDQARRMAGNALDLIVYVTVEDETAIGGRKHRFVSHVEEVIGVGEGNRITTTTVFGPGPDGRAVPRHLPERIRDQLLRVGYDARLLTRFVEAGMGAWRRPRHTRLGRRPDGGRA
;
A
#
# COMPACT_ATOMS: atom_id res chain seq x y z
N MET A 1 -7.00 -64.47 -2.75
CA MET A 1 -7.69 -63.17 -2.65
C MET A 1 -6.79 -62.12 -3.26
N ARG A 2 -7.10 -61.70 -4.49
CA ARG A 2 -6.40 -60.65 -5.24
C ARG A 2 -7.41 -59.54 -5.50
N PHE A 3 -7.02 -58.30 -5.24
CA PHE A 3 -7.71 -57.11 -5.72
C PHE A 3 -6.69 -56.28 -6.47
N GLU A 4 -6.94 -56.08 -7.77
CA GLU A 4 -6.41 -54.98 -8.57
C GLU A 4 -7.61 -54.16 -9.07
N PRO A 5 -7.51 -52.82 -9.15
CA PRO A 5 -8.56 -51.97 -9.71
C PRO A 5 -8.36 -51.79 -11.21
N VAL A 6 -9.44 -51.88 -11.98
CA VAL A 6 -9.45 -51.55 -13.41
C VAL A 6 -10.23 -50.25 -13.63
N SER A 7 -9.54 -49.32 -14.28
CA SER A 7 -10.03 -48.05 -14.83
C SER A 7 -11.04 -48.27 -15.96
N HIS A 8 -12.07 -47.42 -16.09
CA HIS A 8 -12.45 -46.90 -17.41
C HIS A 8 -13.42 -45.71 -17.34
N ASP A 9 -13.04 -44.65 -18.06
CA ASP A 9 -13.79 -43.45 -18.47
C ASP A 9 -14.21 -43.64 -19.97
N PRO A 10 -14.90 -42.70 -20.66
CA PRO A 10 -16.35 -42.39 -20.71
C PRO A 10 -16.95 -42.53 -22.14
N ARG A 11 -18.23 -42.13 -22.27
CA ARG A 11 -18.99 -41.70 -23.49
C ARG A 11 -19.81 -42.77 -24.21
N ALA A 12 -21.12 -42.73 -23.98
CA ALA A 12 -22.14 -42.94 -25.02
C ALA A 12 -23.45 -42.19 -24.66
N PRO A 13 -24.20 -41.68 -25.67
CA PRO A 13 -25.28 -40.70 -25.49
C PRO A 13 -26.67 -41.34 -25.30
N GLN A 14 -27.57 -40.68 -24.57
CA GLN A 14 -29.01 -41.03 -24.53
C GLN A 14 -29.83 -40.15 -25.48
N PRO A 15 -30.85 -40.70 -26.18
CA PRO A 15 -31.65 -39.95 -27.15
C PRO A 15 -32.97 -39.39 -26.59
N GLY A 16 -33.31 -38.19 -27.06
CA GLY A 16 -34.63 -37.88 -27.62
C GLY A 16 -35.79 -37.54 -26.68
N VAL A 17 -36.14 -36.25 -26.60
CA VAL A 17 -37.55 -35.82 -26.54
C VAL A 17 -37.72 -34.65 -27.51
N VAL A 18 -38.60 -34.84 -28.50
CA VAL A 18 -39.00 -33.85 -29.52
C VAL A 18 -40.20 -33.07 -28.99
N SER A 19 -40.16 -31.74 -29.08
CA SER A 19 -41.35 -30.90 -28.91
C SER A 19 -41.49 -29.96 -30.11
N THR A 20 -42.68 -29.99 -30.72
CA THR A 20 -43.07 -29.34 -31.96
C THR A 20 -43.80 -28.03 -31.69
N VAL A 21 -43.25 -26.91 -32.17
CA VAL A 21 -43.97 -25.62 -32.29
C VAL A 21 -43.59 -24.98 -33.65
N PRO A 22 -44.56 -24.52 -34.47
CA PRO A 22 -44.30 -23.99 -35.81
C PRO A 22 -43.74 -22.55 -35.76
N PRO A 23 -43.02 -22.09 -36.82
CA PRO A 23 -42.38 -20.77 -36.83
C PRO A 23 -43.40 -19.66 -37.10
N LEU A 24 -43.47 -18.68 -36.19
CA LEU A 24 -44.22 -17.44 -36.39
C LEU A 24 -43.34 -16.43 -37.16
N ALA A 25 -43.82 -15.94 -38.30
CA ALA A 25 -43.17 -14.88 -39.06
C ALA A 25 -43.13 -13.56 -38.28
N PRO A 26 -42.08 -12.73 -38.41
CA PRO A 26 -42.03 -11.44 -37.73
C PRO A 26 -42.92 -10.41 -38.45
N PRO A 27 -43.77 -9.65 -37.73
CA PRO A 27 -44.47 -8.52 -38.30
C PRO A 27 -43.51 -7.32 -38.46
N ASN A 28 -43.53 -6.76 -39.67
CA ASN A 28 -42.93 -5.47 -40.00
C ASN A 28 -43.57 -4.34 -39.16
N GLY A 29 -42.72 -3.41 -38.70
CA GLY A 29 -43.15 -2.09 -38.23
C GLY A 29 -42.97 -1.86 -36.73
N ARG A 30 -41.82 -1.33 -36.34
CA ARG A 30 -41.66 -0.61 -35.07
C ARG A 30 -41.02 0.74 -35.32
N HIS A 31 -41.78 1.79 -35.01
CA HIS A 31 -41.29 3.15 -34.88
C HIS A 31 -40.18 3.19 -33.82
N HIS A 32 -38.98 3.58 -34.22
CA HIS A 32 -37.91 3.93 -33.30
C HIS A 32 -38.26 5.23 -32.59
N VAL A 33 -38.67 5.14 -31.33
CA VAL A 33 -38.61 6.28 -30.41
C VAL A 33 -37.17 6.32 -29.90
N ALA A 34 -36.44 7.38 -30.26
CA ALA A 34 -35.06 7.60 -29.82
C ALA A 34 -35.01 7.76 -28.30
N GLY A 35 -34.35 6.82 -27.61
CA GLY A 35 -33.98 6.97 -26.21
C GLY A 35 -32.94 8.10 -26.04
N PRO A 36 -32.82 8.69 -24.84
CA PRO A 36 -31.84 9.73 -24.59
C PRO A 36 -30.43 9.19 -24.86
N ALA A 37 -29.68 9.92 -25.70
CA ALA A 37 -28.32 9.56 -26.08
C ALA A 37 -27.44 9.47 -24.84
N LEU A 38 -26.76 8.33 -24.68
CA LEU A 38 -25.67 8.19 -23.72
C LEU A 38 -24.63 9.29 -23.98
N PRO A 39 -24.10 9.96 -22.94
CA PRO A 39 -23.03 10.93 -23.13
C PRO A 39 -21.87 10.24 -23.85
N ALA A 40 -21.41 10.86 -24.95
CA ALA A 40 -20.32 10.34 -25.75
C ALA A 40 -19.11 10.04 -24.85
N ALA A 41 -18.55 8.84 -25.00
CA ALA A 41 -17.32 8.48 -24.33
C ALA A 41 -16.25 9.55 -24.63
N PRO A 42 -15.46 9.99 -23.63
CA PRO A 42 -14.37 10.91 -23.88
C PRO A 42 -13.46 10.32 -24.97
N PRO A 43 -12.88 11.15 -25.85
CA PRO A 43 -12.01 10.67 -26.90
C PRO A 43 -10.87 9.83 -26.29
N PRO A 44 -10.46 8.73 -26.93
CA PRO A 44 -9.35 7.93 -26.45
C PRO A 44 -8.14 8.84 -26.26
N ALA A 45 -7.48 8.75 -25.10
CA ALA A 45 -6.25 9.46 -24.84
C ALA A 45 -5.26 9.18 -25.98
N PRO A 46 -4.43 10.16 -26.38
CA PRO A 46 -3.42 9.95 -27.41
C PRO A 46 -2.56 8.73 -27.05
N PRO A 47 -2.17 7.90 -28.04
CA PRO A 47 -1.32 6.75 -27.79
C PRO A 47 -0.04 7.21 -27.08
N ARG A 48 0.22 6.64 -25.90
CA ARG A 48 1.46 6.92 -25.16
C ARG A 48 2.65 6.52 -26.05
N PRO A 49 3.73 7.30 -26.09
CA PRO A 49 4.95 6.91 -26.80
C PRO A 49 5.40 5.54 -26.27
N ARG A 50 5.69 4.61 -27.18
CA ARG A 50 6.16 3.25 -26.87
C ARG A 50 7.59 3.13 -27.35
N VAL A 51 8.46 2.58 -26.50
CA VAL A 51 9.86 2.31 -26.84
C VAL A 51 10.00 0.86 -27.29
N ASP A 52 10.79 0.63 -28.35
CA ASP A 52 11.21 -0.70 -28.75
C ASP A 52 12.34 -1.20 -27.84
N PHE A 53 12.07 -2.20 -27.01
CA PHE A 53 13.06 -2.73 -26.07
C PHE A 53 14.21 -3.48 -26.75
N ALA A 54 14.09 -3.92 -28.01
CA ALA A 54 15.22 -4.45 -28.74
C ALA A 54 16.28 -3.35 -28.97
N VAL A 55 15.81 -2.13 -29.28
CA VAL A 55 16.66 -0.94 -29.40
C VAL A 55 17.27 -0.56 -28.06
N VAL A 56 16.46 -0.56 -26.97
CA VAL A 56 16.99 -0.25 -25.63
C VAL A 56 18.16 -1.17 -25.27
N ARG A 57 18.02 -2.48 -25.51
CA ARG A 57 19.09 -3.47 -25.25
C ARG A 57 20.34 -3.22 -26.08
N GLU A 58 20.19 -2.88 -27.36
CA GLU A 58 21.33 -2.54 -28.24
C GLU A 58 22.08 -1.31 -27.72
N LEU A 59 21.36 -0.24 -27.41
CA LEU A 59 21.93 1.00 -26.89
C LEU A 59 22.54 0.80 -25.49
N ARG A 60 21.93 -0.03 -24.63
CA ARG A 60 22.47 -0.40 -23.33
C ARG A 60 23.76 -1.20 -23.47
N ARG A 61 23.86 -2.10 -24.45
CA ARG A 61 25.11 -2.84 -24.73
C ARG A 61 26.22 -1.89 -25.14
N GLU A 62 25.94 -1.01 -26.10
CA GLU A 62 26.90 0.01 -26.54
C GLU A 62 27.32 0.95 -25.40
N LEU A 63 26.37 1.40 -24.58
CA LEU A 63 26.65 2.23 -23.42
C LEU A 63 27.48 1.47 -22.36
N SER A 64 27.20 0.20 -22.11
CA SER A 64 27.98 -0.65 -21.20
C SER A 64 29.41 -0.85 -21.70
N GLU A 65 29.60 -1.04 -23.01
CA GLU A 65 30.92 -1.14 -23.65
C GLU A 65 31.70 0.17 -23.53
N ARG A 66 31.06 1.31 -23.80
CA ARG A 66 31.66 2.66 -23.66
C ARG A 66 32.01 2.98 -22.21
N LEU A 67 31.14 2.64 -21.26
CA LEU A 67 31.40 2.83 -19.83
C LEU A 67 32.55 1.94 -19.36
N THR A 68 32.56 0.66 -19.75
CA THR A 68 33.68 -0.26 -19.45
C THR A 68 34.99 0.27 -20.02
N HIS A 69 34.98 0.78 -21.25
CA HIS A 69 36.16 1.38 -21.86
C HIS A 69 36.63 2.62 -21.10
N TRP A 70 35.71 3.47 -20.64
CA TRP A 70 36.04 4.63 -19.81
C TRP A 70 36.63 4.22 -18.46
N GLN A 71 36.09 3.17 -17.83
CA GLN A 71 36.57 2.66 -16.53
C GLN A 71 37.98 2.03 -16.60
N ARG A 72 38.41 1.54 -17.78
CA ARG A 72 39.70 0.86 -17.92
C ARG A 72 40.88 1.77 -17.57
N GLY A 73 41.62 1.37 -16.54
CA GLY A 73 42.86 2.03 -16.13
C GLY A 73 42.65 3.40 -15.48
N ARG A 74 41.44 3.69 -15.01
CA ARG A 74 41.10 4.94 -14.31
C ARG A 74 40.70 4.67 -12.88
N GLU A 75 41.14 5.51 -11.97
CA GLU A 75 40.52 5.65 -10.65
C GLU A 75 39.41 6.70 -10.75
N PHE A 76 38.26 6.39 -10.15
CA PHE A 76 37.08 7.24 -10.13
C PHE A 76 36.29 6.97 -8.85
N ASP A 77 35.56 7.98 -8.37
CA ASP A 77 34.56 7.81 -7.32
C ASP A 77 33.17 7.56 -7.94
N ALA A 78 32.19 7.27 -7.08
CA ALA A 78 30.83 6.95 -7.52
C ALA A 78 30.17 8.14 -8.25
N ASP A 79 30.44 9.37 -7.82
CA ASP A 79 29.87 10.58 -8.40
C ASP A 79 30.41 10.82 -9.82
N ALA A 80 31.72 10.64 -10.02
CA ALA A 80 32.35 10.75 -11.34
C ALA A 80 31.85 9.69 -12.32
N GLU A 81 31.64 8.46 -11.86
CA GLU A 81 31.05 7.40 -12.69
C GLU A 81 29.60 7.75 -13.08
N GLU A 82 28.81 8.26 -12.14
CA GLU A 82 27.40 8.59 -12.39
C GLU A 82 27.25 9.74 -13.39
N VAL A 83 28.07 10.79 -13.26
CA VAL A 83 28.13 11.91 -14.21
C VAL A 83 28.51 11.42 -15.60
N GLU A 84 29.54 10.59 -15.73
CA GLU A 84 29.97 10.11 -17.03
C GLU A 84 28.96 9.14 -17.64
N ARG A 85 28.35 8.26 -16.83
CA ARG A 85 27.28 7.37 -17.28
C ARG A 85 26.12 8.16 -17.89
N ALA A 86 25.67 9.22 -17.21
CA ALA A 86 24.61 10.08 -17.73
C ALA A 86 25.02 10.75 -19.05
N ARG A 87 26.25 11.26 -19.14
CA ARG A 87 26.79 11.86 -20.36
C ARG A 87 26.85 10.88 -21.52
N LEU A 88 27.36 9.67 -21.30
CA LEU A 88 27.45 8.63 -22.31
C LEU A 88 26.07 8.15 -22.75
N ALA A 89 25.10 8.06 -21.83
CA ALA A 89 23.72 7.69 -22.14
C ALA A 89 23.07 8.68 -23.10
N VAL A 90 23.18 9.98 -22.81
CA VAL A 90 22.73 11.03 -23.72
C VAL A 90 23.41 10.90 -25.08
N ALA A 91 24.74 10.69 -25.11
CA ALA A 91 25.49 10.59 -26.35
C ALA A 91 25.06 9.38 -27.22
N VAL A 92 24.82 8.22 -26.62
CA VAL A 92 24.37 7.00 -27.33
C VAL A 92 22.96 7.20 -27.89
N VAL A 93 22.04 7.74 -27.09
CA VAL A 93 20.64 7.92 -27.49
C VAL A 93 20.50 8.99 -28.56
N SER A 94 21.20 10.13 -28.43
CA SER A 94 21.16 11.17 -29.46
C SER A 94 21.80 10.71 -30.78
N ALA A 95 22.87 9.89 -30.72
CA ALA A 95 23.45 9.29 -31.93
C ALA A 95 22.46 8.35 -32.63
N TYR A 96 21.69 7.58 -31.86
CA TYR A 96 20.61 6.75 -32.39
C TYR A 96 19.49 7.62 -32.99
N ALA A 97 19.00 8.63 -32.28
CA ALA A 97 17.96 9.53 -32.78
C ALA A 97 18.37 10.22 -34.09
N ASP A 98 19.63 10.64 -34.22
CA ASP A 98 20.20 11.17 -35.46
C ASP A 98 20.25 10.13 -36.59
N SER A 99 20.52 8.87 -36.26
CA SER A 99 20.48 7.76 -37.22
C SER A 99 19.07 7.54 -37.78
N VAL A 100 18.06 7.46 -36.91
CA VAL A 100 16.66 7.27 -37.32
C VAL A 100 16.15 8.49 -38.11
N ARG A 101 16.55 9.71 -37.72
CA ARG A 101 16.27 10.95 -38.46
C ARG A 101 16.81 10.91 -39.88
N ARG A 102 18.07 10.46 -40.07
CA ARG A 102 18.67 10.26 -41.41
C ARG A 102 17.95 9.17 -42.22
N GLY A 103 17.37 8.17 -41.55
CA GLY A 103 16.54 7.13 -42.16
C GLY A 103 15.11 7.56 -42.52
N GLY A 104 14.75 8.84 -42.33
CA GLY A 104 13.45 9.39 -42.74
C GLY A 104 12.31 9.25 -41.72
N ARG A 105 12.58 8.76 -40.50
CA ARG A 105 11.62 8.74 -39.38
C ARG A 105 12.15 9.61 -38.23
N PRO A 106 11.91 10.93 -38.22
CA PRO A 106 12.31 11.75 -37.07
C PRO A 106 11.57 11.29 -35.80
N MET A 107 12.34 11.07 -34.74
CA MET A 107 11.83 10.74 -33.40
C MET A 107 11.29 12.01 -32.72
N ALA A 108 10.18 11.90 -32.00
CA ALA A 108 9.65 13.01 -31.21
C ALA A 108 10.49 13.22 -29.93
N ALA A 109 10.53 14.45 -29.41
CA ALA A 109 11.32 14.78 -28.21
C ALA A 109 10.92 13.94 -26.98
N ASP A 110 9.61 13.67 -26.80
CA ASP A 110 9.11 12.82 -25.71
C ASP A 110 9.52 11.35 -25.88
N GLU A 111 9.64 10.87 -27.12
CA GLU A 111 10.07 9.51 -27.44
C GLU A 111 11.58 9.33 -27.21
N GLU A 112 12.39 10.32 -27.61
CA GLU A 112 13.84 10.33 -27.33
C GLU A 112 14.12 10.38 -25.82
N ARG A 113 13.36 11.22 -25.08
CA ARG A 113 13.46 11.29 -23.62
C ARG A 113 13.08 9.97 -22.96
N LEU A 114 11.99 9.34 -23.40
CA LEU A 114 11.58 8.04 -22.89
C LEU A 114 12.62 6.96 -23.18
N LEU A 115 13.22 6.96 -24.38
CA LEU A 115 14.31 6.04 -24.74
C LEU A 115 15.55 6.24 -23.85
N LEU A 116 15.93 7.49 -23.58
CA LEU A 116 17.03 7.81 -22.66
C LEU A 116 16.76 7.30 -21.24
N ASP A 117 15.55 7.53 -20.74
CA ASP A 117 15.14 7.05 -19.42
C ASP A 117 15.23 5.51 -19.35
N GLN A 118 14.81 4.79 -20.40
CA GLN A 118 14.88 3.32 -20.46
C GLN A 118 16.31 2.78 -20.56
N VAL A 119 17.15 3.35 -21.43
CA VAL A 119 18.56 2.93 -21.59
C VAL A 119 19.33 3.15 -20.28
N THR A 120 19.07 4.28 -19.63
CA THR A 120 19.64 4.56 -18.30
C THR A 120 19.12 3.56 -17.28
N ALA A 121 17.80 3.32 -17.22
CA ALA A 121 17.13 2.38 -16.33
C ALA A 121 17.64 0.93 -16.45
N GLU A 122 17.98 0.49 -17.66
CA GLU A 122 18.50 -0.85 -17.91
C GLU A 122 19.94 -1.03 -17.39
N LEU A 123 20.75 0.03 -17.43
CA LEU A 123 22.07 0.05 -16.79
C LEU A 123 22.02 0.15 -15.28
N VAL A 124 21.08 0.93 -14.75
CA VAL A 124 20.66 0.82 -13.35
C VAL A 124 19.65 -0.33 -13.21
N GLY A 125 19.88 -1.47 -13.85
CA GLY A 125 19.41 -2.85 -13.54
C GLY A 125 17.96 -3.09 -13.12
N LEU A 126 17.04 -2.14 -13.33
CA LEU A 126 15.61 -2.32 -13.14
C LEU A 126 14.94 -2.59 -14.50
N GLY A 127 15.60 -2.21 -15.60
CA GLY A 127 15.16 -2.51 -16.96
C GLY A 127 13.71 -2.13 -17.18
N ARG A 128 12.91 -3.05 -17.72
CA ARG A 128 11.49 -2.82 -18.03
C ARG A 128 10.64 -2.53 -16.79
N LEU A 129 11.08 -2.94 -15.59
CA LEU A 129 10.38 -2.64 -14.33
C LEU A 129 10.29 -1.13 -14.09
N GLN A 130 11.28 -0.35 -14.54
CA GLN A 130 11.30 1.09 -14.31
C GLN A 130 10.06 1.78 -14.87
N THR A 131 9.58 1.35 -16.05
CA THR A 131 8.35 1.87 -16.68
C THR A 131 7.13 1.72 -15.76
N LEU A 132 7.05 0.61 -15.03
CA LEU A 132 5.96 0.35 -14.09
C LEU A 132 6.14 1.14 -12.78
N LEU A 133 7.39 1.31 -12.34
CA LEU A 133 7.72 2.09 -11.14
C LEU A 133 7.45 3.59 -11.32
N VAL A 134 7.62 4.15 -12.51
CA VAL A 134 7.32 5.58 -12.75
C VAL A 134 5.83 5.87 -12.99
N ASP A 135 5.02 4.88 -13.39
CA ASP A 135 3.58 5.08 -13.60
C ASP A 135 2.85 5.23 -12.25
N GLY A 136 2.66 6.48 -11.80
CA GLY A 136 1.99 6.81 -10.55
C GLY A 136 0.52 6.38 -10.45
N THR A 137 -0.07 5.80 -11.50
CA THR A 137 -1.43 5.24 -11.43
C THR A 137 -1.48 3.80 -10.92
N ILE A 138 -0.34 3.12 -10.85
CA ILE A 138 -0.21 1.71 -10.47
C ILE A 138 -0.02 1.58 -8.95
N GLU A 139 -0.86 0.81 -8.26
CA GLU A 139 -0.70 0.48 -6.84
C GLU A 139 0.14 -0.79 -6.63
N GLU A 140 -0.08 -1.81 -7.47
CA GLU A 140 0.53 -3.14 -7.30
C GLU A 140 0.83 -3.77 -8.66
N VAL A 141 1.96 -4.46 -8.77
CA VAL A 141 2.38 -5.23 -9.95
C VAL A 141 2.63 -6.67 -9.53
N HIS A 142 1.97 -7.62 -10.18
CA HIS A 142 2.25 -9.07 -10.06
C HIS A 142 2.95 -9.53 -11.33
N ILE A 143 4.13 -10.12 -11.17
CA ILE A 143 4.95 -10.65 -12.26
C ILE A 143 4.92 -12.17 -12.10
N LEU A 144 4.19 -12.83 -13.00
CA LEU A 144 3.90 -14.25 -12.99
C LEU A 144 4.79 -14.98 -14.02
N GLY A 145 6.11 -14.81 -13.88
CA GLY A 145 7.11 -15.13 -14.91
C GLY A 145 7.47 -13.92 -15.79
N CYS A 146 8.31 -14.12 -16.81
CA CYS A 146 8.83 -13.03 -17.64
C CYS A 146 7.77 -12.25 -18.45
N ASP A 147 6.65 -12.87 -18.78
CA ASP A 147 5.68 -12.43 -19.79
C ASP A 147 4.27 -12.13 -19.26
N GLN A 148 3.92 -12.63 -18.07
CA GLN A 148 2.60 -12.41 -17.47
C GLN A 148 2.65 -11.36 -16.37
N VAL A 149 2.31 -10.12 -16.71
CA VAL A 149 2.45 -8.97 -15.82
C VAL A 149 1.09 -8.36 -15.54
N ARG A 150 0.55 -8.59 -14.35
CA ARG A 150 -0.74 -8.05 -13.93
C ARG A 150 -0.55 -6.77 -13.12
N ILE A 151 -1.20 -5.70 -13.54
CA ILE A 151 -1.16 -4.38 -12.90
C ILE A 151 -2.48 -4.15 -12.17
N THR A 152 -2.42 -3.70 -10.93
CA THR A 152 -3.57 -3.13 -10.20
C THR A 152 -3.37 -1.62 -10.10
N ARG A 153 -4.36 -0.85 -10.54
CA ARG A 153 -4.36 0.62 -10.49
C ARG A 153 -5.14 1.17 -9.31
N HIS A 154 -4.99 2.47 -9.07
CA HIS A 154 -5.84 3.21 -8.13
C HIS A 154 -7.33 2.94 -8.37
N GLY A 155 -8.05 2.69 -7.27
CA GLY A 155 -9.47 2.30 -7.32
C GLY A 155 -9.72 0.82 -7.59
N GLY A 156 -8.67 0.01 -7.81
CA GLY A 156 -8.76 -1.45 -7.93
C GLY A 156 -8.97 -1.98 -9.36
N GLY A 157 -8.87 -1.13 -10.38
CA GLY A 157 -8.86 -1.59 -11.78
C GLY A 157 -7.67 -2.50 -12.07
N VAL A 158 -7.86 -3.50 -12.91
CA VAL A 158 -6.82 -4.50 -13.24
C VAL A 158 -6.54 -4.46 -14.74
N ASP A 159 -5.26 -4.34 -15.08
CA ASP A 159 -4.74 -4.38 -16.44
C ASP A 159 -3.62 -5.43 -16.57
N TRP A 160 -3.21 -5.71 -17.81
CA TRP A 160 -2.02 -6.51 -18.11
C TRP A 160 -0.99 -5.66 -18.86
N ALA A 161 0.27 -5.75 -18.43
CA ALA A 161 1.39 -5.04 -19.02
C ALA A 161 2.11 -5.90 -20.07
N GLU A 162 3.00 -5.25 -20.81
CA GLU A 162 3.97 -5.94 -21.66
C GLU A 162 4.96 -6.77 -20.81
N PRO A 163 5.54 -7.85 -21.38
CA PRO A 163 6.57 -8.66 -20.73
C PRO A 163 7.72 -7.83 -20.14
N ILE A 164 8.15 -8.17 -18.92
CA ILE A 164 9.28 -7.53 -18.23
C ILE A 164 10.63 -8.09 -18.69
N ALA A 165 10.64 -9.33 -19.20
CA ALA A 165 11.83 -9.99 -19.74
C ALA A 165 11.43 -10.89 -20.92
N GLU A 166 12.40 -11.31 -21.73
CA GLU A 166 12.22 -12.29 -22.80
C GLU A 166 12.21 -13.72 -22.25
N THR A 167 12.97 -13.99 -21.19
CA THR A 167 13.05 -15.30 -20.54
C THR A 167 12.93 -15.19 -19.02
N ASP A 168 12.59 -16.31 -18.37
CA ASP A 168 12.54 -16.39 -16.91
C ASP A 168 13.94 -16.22 -16.29
N ASP A 169 15.00 -16.67 -16.97
CA ASP A 169 16.39 -16.46 -16.54
C ASP A 169 16.75 -14.97 -16.54
N GLU A 170 16.36 -14.23 -17.59
CA GLU A 170 16.57 -12.78 -17.66
C GLU A 170 15.79 -12.04 -16.55
N LEU A 171 14.57 -12.49 -16.20
CA LEU A 171 13.84 -11.93 -15.06
C LEU A 171 14.60 -12.16 -13.74
N VAL A 172 15.19 -13.33 -13.53
CA VAL A 172 16.02 -13.61 -12.35
C VAL A 172 17.24 -12.70 -12.31
N GLU A 173 17.90 -12.46 -13.46
CA GLU A 173 19.04 -11.53 -13.54
C GLU A 173 18.65 -10.10 -13.16
N ILE A 174 17.49 -9.61 -13.61
CA ILE A 174 16.94 -8.29 -13.23
C ILE A 174 16.72 -8.22 -11.72
N LEU A 175 16.09 -9.24 -11.12
CA LEU A 175 15.83 -9.29 -9.67
C LEU A 175 17.15 -9.33 -8.86
N GLN A 176 18.13 -10.10 -9.32
CA GLN A 176 19.47 -10.13 -8.70
C GLN A 176 20.21 -8.80 -8.85
N ALA A 177 20.06 -8.10 -9.98
CA ALA A 177 20.64 -6.78 -10.19
C ALA A 177 19.99 -5.71 -9.30
N ALA A 178 18.68 -5.81 -9.04
CA ALA A 178 17.99 -4.97 -8.06
C ALA A 178 18.51 -5.25 -6.64
N ALA A 179 18.66 -6.53 -6.26
CA ALA A 179 19.20 -6.96 -4.98
C ALA A 179 20.61 -6.42 -4.68
N ARG A 180 21.55 -6.57 -5.63
CA ARG A 180 22.94 -6.10 -5.48
C ARG A 180 23.04 -4.60 -5.19
N ARG A 181 22.15 -3.79 -5.76
CA ARG A 181 22.19 -2.32 -5.64
C ARG A 181 21.51 -1.76 -4.40
N ALA A 182 20.58 -2.49 -3.78
CA ALA A 182 20.04 -2.06 -2.49
C ALA A 182 21.07 -2.16 -1.33
N GLY A 183 22.32 -2.54 -1.63
CA GLY A 183 23.46 -2.33 -0.72
C GLY A 183 23.55 -3.32 0.45
N ALA A 184 22.74 -4.37 0.48
CA ALA A 184 22.76 -5.37 1.54
C ALA A 184 23.13 -6.75 0.97
N THR A 185 24.35 -7.22 1.24
CA THR A 185 24.81 -8.59 0.94
C THR A 185 23.84 -9.65 1.50
N GLU A 186 23.17 -9.34 2.61
CA GLU A 186 22.14 -10.17 3.26
C GLU A 186 20.84 -10.28 2.45
N ARG A 187 20.56 -9.38 1.49
CA ARG A 187 19.33 -9.36 0.66
C ARG A 187 19.59 -9.86 -0.77
N SER A 188 20.44 -10.88 -0.91
CA SER A 188 20.76 -11.48 -2.21
C SER A 188 19.76 -12.57 -2.62
N LEU A 189 19.47 -12.67 -3.92
CA LEU A 189 18.68 -13.73 -4.52
C LEU A 189 19.65 -14.78 -5.11
N SER A 190 19.71 -15.97 -4.51
CA SER A 190 20.68 -17.02 -4.88
C SER A 190 20.08 -18.42 -4.77
N THR A 191 20.81 -19.44 -5.24
CA THR A 191 20.36 -20.83 -5.10
C THR A 191 20.18 -21.27 -3.65
N SER A 192 20.95 -20.70 -2.72
CA SER A 192 20.83 -20.95 -1.28
C SER A 192 19.79 -20.06 -0.59
N LYS A 193 19.41 -18.94 -1.21
CA LYS A 193 18.35 -18.02 -0.75
C LYS A 193 17.37 -17.72 -1.89
N PRO A 194 16.40 -18.61 -2.13
CA PRO A 194 15.46 -18.53 -3.26
C PRO A 194 14.40 -17.43 -3.13
N THR A 195 14.45 -16.61 -2.08
CA THR A 195 13.49 -15.54 -1.80
C THR A 195 14.21 -14.20 -1.67
N LEU A 196 13.53 -13.13 -2.09
CA LEU A 196 13.99 -11.76 -2.02
C LEU A 196 12.91 -10.88 -1.39
N ASP A 197 13.32 -10.00 -0.50
CA ASP A 197 12.50 -8.88 -0.01
C ASP A 197 13.38 -7.62 0.00
N LEU A 198 12.92 -6.59 -0.71
CA LEU A 198 13.72 -5.43 -1.05
C LEU A 198 12.87 -4.16 -1.03
N GLN A 199 13.42 -3.09 -0.47
CA GLN A 199 12.94 -1.75 -0.75
C GLN A 199 13.69 -1.18 -1.95
N LEU A 200 12.93 -0.79 -2.98
CA LEU A 200 13.43 -0.15 -4.19
C LEU A 200 13.78 1.34 -3.93
N PRO A 201 14.58 1.98 -4.80
CA PRO A 201 14.97 3.39 -4.64
C PRO A 201 13.78 4.35 -4.51
N ASP A 202 12.69 4.12 -5.25
CA ASP A 202 11.45 4.89 -5.18
C ASP A 202 10.66 4.68 -3.87
N GLY A 203 11.07 3.69 -3.06
CA GLY A 203 10.43 3.31 -1.79
C GLY A 203 9.44 2.15 -1.95
N SER A 204 9.17 1.70 -3.16
CA SER A 204 8.32 0.53 -3.43
C SER A 204 8.94 -0.74 -2.82
N ARG A 205 8.10 -1.70 -2.43
CA ARG A 205 8.55 -2.99 -1.91
C ARG A 205 8.47 -4.06 -2.99
N LEU A 206 9.59 -4.71 -3.26
CA LEU A 206 9.72 -5.84 -4.18
C LEU A 206 9.90 -7.11 -3.34
N ALA A 207 8.95 -8.03 -3.44
CA ALA A 207 9.10 -9.39 -2.96
C ALA A 207 9.22 -10.32 -4.17
N ALA A 208 10.17 -11.26 -4.15
CA ALA A 208 10.33 -12.23 -5.23
C ALA A 208 10.72 -13.61 -4.73
N VAL A 209 10.44 -14.62 -5.55
CA VAL A 209 10.78 -16.02 -5.32
C VAL A 209 11.19 -16.69 -6.63
N PHE A 210 12.23 -17.52 -6.58
CA PHE A 210 12.68 -18.33 -7.72
C PHE A 210 13.14 -19.72 -7.25
N LEU A 211 13.28 -20.69 -8.16
CA LEU A 211 13.65 -22.11 -7.92
C LEU A 211 12.69 -22.98 -7.10
N VAL A 212 11.86 -22.40 -6.24
CA VAL A 212 10.84 -23.12 -5.45
C VAL A 212 9.43 -22.97 -6.04
N SER A 213 9.35 -22.42 -7.25
CA SER A 213 8.14 -22.17 -8.02
C SER A 213 8.35 -22.60 -9.47
N HIS A 214 7.25 -22.87 -10.20
CA HIS A 214 7.33 -23.26 -11.62
C HIS A 214 8.04 -22.21 -12.50
N ARG A 215 7.90 -20.94 -12.14
CA ARG A 215 8.52 -19.77 -12.78
C ARG A 215 8.95 -18.79 -11.69
N PRO A 216 9.91 -17.89 -11.94
CA PRO A 216 10.18 -16.78 -11.04
C PRO A 216 8.93 -15.90 -10.89
N TYR A 217 8.58 -15.59 -9.64
CA TYR A 217 7.47 -14.71 -9.32
C TYR A 217 7.95 -13.49 -8.56
N ALA A 218 7.39 -12.34 -8.87
CA ALA A 218 7.68 -11.11 -8.14
C ALA A 218 6.41 -10.27 -7.94
N VAL A 219 6.33 -9.57 -6.82
CA VAL A 219 5.28 -8.61 -6.53
C VAL A 219 5.95 -7.29 -6.16
N ILE A 220 5.53 -6.22 -6.82
CA ILE A 220 5.92 -4.86 -6.47
C ILE A 220 4.70 -4.16 -5.89
N ARG A 221 4.83 -3.71 -4.65
CA ARG A 221 3.86 -2.82 -3.99
C ARG A 221 4.40 -1.42 -4.01
N LYS A 222 3.70 -0.53 -4.71
CA LYS A 222 4.12 0.84 -4.86
C LYS A 222 3.60 1.70 -3.72
N HIS A 223 4.47 2.54 -3.17
CA HIS A 223 4.11 3.52 -2.17
C HIS A 223 3.86 4.88 -2.83
N ASN A 224 2.86 4.97 -3.72
CA ASN A 224 2.57 6.21 -4.46
C ASN A 224 2.18 7.38 -3.55
N THR A 225 1.74 7.09 -2.32
CA THR A 225 1.28 8.08 -1.35
C THR A 225 2.21 8.17 -0.16
N LEU A 226 3.45 8.60 -0.43
CA LEU A 226 4.36 9.04 0.62
C LEU A 226 3.93 10.41 1.17
N ASP A 227 3.43 11.31 0.31
CA ASP A 227 2.88 12.61 0.70
C ASP A 227 1.38 12.55 0.84
N VAL A 228 0.91 12.55 2.09
CA VAL A 228 -0.50 12.58 2.43
C VAL A 228 -0.64 13.39 3.69
N SER A 229 -1.50 14.39 3.65
CA SER A 229 -1.98 15.14 4.80
C SER A 229 -3.43 14.75 5.13
N LEU A 230 -3.92 15.14 6.30
CA LEU A 230 -5.34 14.99 6.63
C LEU A 230 -6.26 15.77 5.66
N GLU A 231 -5.79 16.88 5.06
CA GLU A 231 -6.59 17.60 4.05
C GLU A 231 -6.76 16.78 2.78
N ASP A 232 -5.71 16.08 2.36
CA ASP A 232 -5.73 15.28 1.13
C ASP A 232 -6.78 14.18 1.21
N ILE A 233 -6.78 13.42 2.31
CA ILE A 233 -7.76 12.36 2.57
C ILE A 233 -9.13 12.90 3.01
N ALA A 234 -9.27 14.21 3.25
CA ALA A 234 -10.54 14.90 3.43
C ALA A 234 -11.12 15.46 2.11
N GLY A 235 -10.63 14.95 0.97
CA GLY A 235 -11.08 15.32 -0.37
C GLY A 235 -10.33 16.50 -0.98
N GLY A 236 -9.22 16.94 -0.38
CA GLY A 236 -8.32 17.95 -0.93
C GLY A 236 -7.56 17.47 -2.18
N ARG A 237 -7.38 16.15 -2.33
CA ARG A 237 -6.70 15.54 -3.48
C ARG A 237 -7.61 14.64 -4.31
N PRO A 238 -7.79 14.91 -5.63
CA PRO A 238 -8.66 14.11 -6.49
C PRO A 238 -8.18 12.68 -6.75
N ASP A 239 -6.88 12.43 -6.66
CA ASP A 239 -6.24 11.13 -6.90
C ASP A 239 -6.37 10.16 -5.70
N LEU A 240 -6.88 10.64 -4.56
CA LEU A 240 -7.11 9.85 -3.36
C LEU A 240 -8.60 9.66 -3.07
N ASP A 241 -8.90 8.61 -2.31
CA ASP A 241 -10.22 8.45 -1.70
C ASP A 241 -10.42 9.54 -0.64
N GLU A 242 -11.61 10.14 -0.63
CA GLU A 242 -12.08 10.93 0.51
C GLU A 242 -12.37 9.95 1.66
N MET A 243 -11.38 9.74 2.53
CA MET A 243 -11.42 8.75 3.62
C MET A 243 -12.01 9.32 4.91
N ILE A 244 -12.01 10.64 5.09
CA ILE A 244 -12.59 11.35 6.24
C ILE A 244 -13.34 12.58 5.75
N ASP A 245 -14.23 13.14 6.56
CA ASP A 245 -14.85 14.44 6.29
C ASP A 245 -14.06 15.57 6.99
N PRO A 246 -14.36 16.86 6.71
CA PRO A 246 -13.70 17.99 7.35
C PRO A 246 -13.84 18.05 8.87
N LEU A 247 -14.95 17.54 9.44
CA LEU A 247 -15.15 17.51 10.89
C LEU A 247 -14.19 16.53 11.56
N LEU A 248 -14.10 15.33 11.01
CA LEU A 248 -13.18 14.30 11.47
C LEU A 248 -11.71 14.69 11.21
N ARG A 249 -11.42 15.36 10.09
CA ARG A 249 -10.11 15.97 9.83
C ARG A 249 -9.67 16.90 10.97
N ASP A 250 -10.53 17.83 11.35
CA ASP A 250 -10.20 18.81 12.40
C ASP A 250 -10.09 18.17 13.78
N PHE A 251 -10.95 17.18 14.07
CA PHE A 251 -10.86 16.38 15.29
C PHE A 251 -9.56 15.59 15.38
N LEU A 252 -9.14 14.89 14.31
CA LEU A 252 -7.89 14.12 14.29
C LEU A 252 -6.66 15.03 14.37
N ARG A 253 -6.66 16.17 13.67
CA ARG A 253 -5.61 17.18 13.80
C ARG A 253 -5.47 17.69 15.23
N ALA A 254 -6.60 18.02 15.87
CA ALA A 254 -6.62 18.43 17.27
C ALA A 254 -6.12 17.31 18.20
N SER A 255 -6.50 16.06 17.93
CA SER A 255 -6.04 14.88 18.67
C SER A 255 -4.51 14.72 18.60
N MET A 256 -3.93 14.90 17.41
CA MET A 256 -2.47 14.87 17.22
C MET A 256 -1.77 15.99 17.99
N ARG A 257 -2.31 17.21 17.95
CA ARG A 257 -1.76 18.36 18.69
C ARG A 257 -1.89 18.20 20.20
N ALA A 258 -2.98 17.59 20.67
CA ALA A 258 -3.22 17.30 22.08
C ALA A 258 -2.29 16.18 22.61
N GLY A 259 -1.61 15.46 21.72
CA GLY A 259 -0.73 14.35 22.05
C GLY A 259 -1.51 13.10 22.47
N LEU A 260 -2.66 12.86 21.83
CA LEU A 260 -3.47 11.66 22.07
C LEU A 260 -2.85 10.45 21.35
N ASN A 261 -2.89 9.30 22.02
CA ASN A 261 -2.43 8.04 21.48
C ASN A 261 -3.50 7.40 20.58
N ILE A 262 -3.13 7.11 19.33
CA ILE A 262 -4.10 6.67 18.30
C ILE A 262 -3.72 5.30 17.73
N MET A 263 -4.64 4.35 17.82
CA MET A 263 -4.53 3.08 17.10
C MET A 263 -5.40 3.12 15.84
N VAL A 264 -4.80 2.86 14.68
CA VAL A 264 -5.52 2.76 13.40
C VAL A 264 -5.76 1.29 13.06
N ALA A 265 -7.02 0.88 13.01
CA ALA A 265 -7.43 -0.51 12.79
C ALA A 265 -8.12 -0.69 11.43
N GLY A 266 -8.18 -1.93 10.95
CA GLY A 266 -8.85 -2.28 9.69
C GLY A 266 -8.25 -3.50 8.99
N LEU A 267 -8.85 -3.91 7.89
CA LEU A 267 -8.36 -5.04 7.09
C LEU A 267 -7.00 -4.75 6.42
N ALA A 268 -6.38 -5.79 5.87
CA ALA A 268 -5.27 -5.63 4.94
C ALA A 268 -5.72 -4.85 3.70
N GLY A 269 -4.90 -3.91 3.23
CA GLY A 269 -5.24 -3.06 2.08
C GLY A 269 -6.33 -2.00 2.33
N ALA A 270 -6.84 -1.85 3.56
CA ALA A 270 -7.91 -0.90 3.87
C ALA A 270 -7.48 0.58 3.80
N GLY A 271 -6.18 0.87 3.82
CA GLY A 271 -5.65 2.24 3.83
C GLY A 271 -5.18 2.75 5.20
N LYS A 272 -4.96 1.86 6.18
CA LYS A 272 -4.42 2.24 7.52
C LYS A 272 -3.12 3.03 7.42
N THR A 273 -2.19 2.57 6.59
CA THR A 273 -0.91 3.23 6.33
C THR A 273 -1.10 4.63 5.73
N THR A 274 -2.15 4.84 4.91
CA THR A 274 -2.49 6.17 4.39
C THR A 274 -2.96 7.09 5.51
N VAL A 275 -3.83 6.60 6.41
CA VAL A 275 -4.31 7.38 7.56
C VAL A 275 -3.18 7.72 8.52
N ILE A 276 -2.31 6.75 8.86
CA ILE A 276 -1.20 7.04 9.78
C ILE A 276 -0.18 8.01 9.16
N ARG A 277 0.10 7.94 7.84
CA ARG A 277 0.91 8.96 7.14
C ARG A 277 0.27 10.35 7.24
N ALA A 278 -1.05 10.43 7.03
CA ALA A 278 -1.80 11.68 7.14
C ALA A 278 -1.73 12.29 8.55
N LEU A 279 -1.81 11.46 9.60
CA LEU A 279 -1.64 11.87 10.98
C LEU A 279 -0.19 12.30 11.29
N MET A 280 0.80 11.57 10.75
CA MET A 280 2.21 11.89 10.91
C MET A 280 2.57 13.25 10.30
N ASP A 281 1.91 13.66 9.22
CA ASP A 281 2.13 14.97 8.58
C ASP A 281 1.83 16.16 9.51
N ASP A 282 1.00 15.96 10.55
CA ASP A 282 0.71 16.96 11.59
C ASP A 282 1.72 16.93 12.77
N ILE A 283 2.73 16.05 12.76
CA ILE A 283 3.83 16.06 13.74
C ILE A 283 4.74 17.28 13.45
N PRO A 284 5.04 18.14 14.46
CA PRO A 284 5.98 19.24 14.28
C PRO A 284 7.35 18.75 13.80
N ALA A 285 7.97 19.49 12.87
CA ALA A 285 9.15 19.01 12.14
C ALA A 285 10.36 18.68 13.03
N ASP A 286 10.54 19.44 14.11
CA ASP A 286 11.65 19.30 15.06
C ASP A 286 11.27 18.47 16.30
N GLU A 287 10.06 17.88 16.34
CA GLU A 287 9.66 17.01 17.44
C GLU A 287 10.36 15.65 17.34
N PRO A 288 11.15 15.23 18.34
CA PRO A 288 11.84 13.95 18.30
C PRO A 288 10.85 12.80 18.51
N TYR A 289 10.76 11.91 17.52
CA TYR A 289 9.96 10.71 17.62
C TYR A 289 10.65 9.52 16.98
N VAL A 290 10.21 8.34 17.41
CA VAL A 290 10.66 7.06 16.87
C VAL A 290 9.61 6.47 15.95
N LEU A 291 10.06 5.87 14.85
CA LEU A 291 9.28 5.02 13.98
C LEU A 291 9.89 3.63 13.95
N LEU A 292 9.09 2.62 14.29
CA LEU A 292 9.46 1.21 14.31
C LEU A 292 8.65 0.45 13.26
N GLU A 293 9.31 -0.21 12.33
CA GLU A 293 8.65 -0.98 11.28
C GLU A 293 9.33 -2.34 11.08
N GLU A 294 8.58 -3.36 10.67
CA GLU A 294 9.19 -4.64 10.24
C GLU A 294 9.98 -4.42 8.95
N SER A 295 9.41 -3.62 8.06
CA SER A 295 10.01 -3.15 6.82
C SER A 295 9.58 -1.71 6.60
N ARG A 296 10.48 -0.86 6.11
CA ARG A 296 10.21 0.57 5.97
C ARG A 296 9.08 0.82 4.96
N GLU A 297 7.91 1.24 5.43
CA GLU A 297 6.78 1.59 4.55
C GLU A 297 6.47 3.08 4.67
N LEU A 298 6.53 3.65 5.87
CA LEU A 298 6.11 5.03 6.11
C LEU A 298 7.10 6.07 5.60
N LEU A 299 8.40 5.76 5.63
CA LEU A 299 9.48 6.56 5.02
C LEU A 299 9.51 8.07 5.38
N PRO A 300 9.20 8.50 6.61
CA PRO A 300 9.20 9.92 6.97
C PRO A 300 10.58 10.58 6.83
N ALA A 301 11.66 9.83 7.01
CA ALA A 301 13.04 10.33 6.86
C ALA A 301 13.34 10.86 5.45
N ARG A 302 12.62 10.39 4.41
CA ARG A 302 12.72 10.94 3.05
C ARG A 302 12.15 12.36 2.95
N ARG A 303 11.40 12.82 3.96
CA ARG A 303 10.80 14.15 4.08
C ARG A 303 11.60 14.99 5.08
N GLY A 304 12.90 15.10 4.87
CA GLY A 304 13.83 15.73 5.82
C GLY A 304 13.45 17.14 6.28
N HIS A 305 12.57 17.86 5.56
CA HIS A 305 12.05 19.16 6.01
C HIS A 305 10.83 19.06 6.95
N LYS A 306 9.96 18.04 6.81
CA LYS A 306 8.76 17.81 7.63
C LYS A 306 9.02 16.92 8.84
N HIS A 307 10.04 16.07 8.80
CA HIS A 307 10.38 15.14 9.87
C HIS A 307 11.89 15.17 10.13
N ARG A 308 12.40 16.32 10.59
CA ARG A 308 13.84 16.55 10.81
C ARG A 308 14.39 15.69 11.95
N ALA A 309 13.58 15.47 12.97
CA ALA A 309 13.96 14.76 14.19
C ALA A 309 13.45 13.31 14.27
N VAL A 310 13.08 12.69 13.14
CA VAL A 310 12.63 11.29 13.12
C VAL A 310 13.79 10.32 13.22
N MET A 311 13.65 9.33 14.10
CA MET A 311 14.52 8.17 14.18
C MET A 311 13.77 6.94 13.65
N SER A 312 14.12 6.48 12.46
CA SER A 312 13.48 5.32 11.82
C SER A 312 14.28 4.05 12.06
N PHE A 313 13.67 3.08 12.72
CA PHE A 313 14.21 1.75 12.96
C PHE A 313 13.44 0.69 12.18
N GLU A 314 14.16 -0.31 11.71
CA GLU A 314 13.64 -1.46 10.99
C GLU A 314 14.05 -2.71 11.75
N SER A 315 13.14 -3.69 11.86
CA SER A 315 13.52 -5.00 12.38
C SER A 315 14.54 -5.67 11.48
N ARG A 316 15.38 -6.54 12.05
CA ARG A 316 16.33 -7.35 11.29
C ARG A 316 16.05 -8.83 11.53
N GLU A 317 15.80 -9.55 10.46
CA GLU A 317 15.75 -11.01 10.53
C GLU A 317 17.14 -11.56 10.84
N GLY A 318 17.24 -12.51 11.76
CA GLY A 318 18.48 -13.21 12.02
C GLY A 318 18.71 -14.35 11.03
N HIS A 319 19.93 -14.87 10.97
CA HIS A 319 20.32 -15.93 10.05
C HIS A 319 21.19 -16.98 10.76
N GLY A 320 21.26 -18.19 10.19
CA GLY A 320 22.15 -19.24 10.67
C GLY A 320 21.69 -19.93 11.95
N GLU A 321 22.64 -20.30 12.79
CA GLU A 321 22.38 -21.05 14.03
C GLU A 321 21.53 -20.24 15.01
N ARG A 322 20.67 -20.95 15.76
CA ARG A 322 19.87 -20.36 16.82
C ARG A 322 20.70 -20.29 18.10
N GLY A 323 20.65 -19.14 18.77
CA GLY A 323 21.24 -18.96 20.09
C GLY A 323 20.54 -19.79 21.15
N ALA A 324 21.07 -19.73 22.38
CA ALA A 324 20.47 -20.41 23.54
C ALA A 324 19.05 -19.93 23.88
N ASP A 325 18.67 -18.74 23.40
CA ASP A 325 17.34 -18.15 23.48
C ASP A 325 16.39 -18.64 22.37
N GLY A 326 16.87 -19.50 21.47
CA GLY A 326 16.13 -20.04 20.34
C GLY A 326 15.97 -19.07 19.16
N ARG A 327 16.58 -17.89 19.21
CA ARG A 327 16.53 -16.87 18.13
C ARG A 327 17.69 -17.07 17.15
N PRO A 328 17.48 -16.95 15.83
CA PRO A 328 18.57 -16.91 14.86
C PRO A 328 19.59 -15.81 15.20
N ALA A 329 20.87 -16.09 14.96
CA ALA A 329 21.93 -15.13 15.20
C ALA A 329 21.67 -13.80 14.47
N GLY A 330 21.74 -12.70 15.21
CA GLY A 330 21.56 -11.36 14.67
C GLY A 330 20.11 -10.87 14.55
N GLU A 331 19.11 -11.66 14.94
CA GLU A 331 17.71 -11.21 14.96
C GLU A 331 17.54 -9.98 15.87
N VAL A 332 16.84 -8.95 15.38
CA VAL A 332 16.42 -7.77 16.15
C VAL A 332 14.96 -7.49 15.83
N SER A 333 14.07 -7.73 16.79
CA SER A 333 12.63 -7.52 16.62
C SER A 333 12.21 -6.10 16.99
N ILE A 334 11.00 -5.69 16.57
CA ILE A 334 10.39 -4.42 17.03
C ILE A 334 10.31 -4.39 18.56
N ALA A 335 9.96 -5.52 19.19
CA ALA A 335 9.88 -5.63 20.64
C ALA A 335 11.21 -5.32 21.33
N ASP A 336 12.34 -5.68 20.72
CA ASP A 336 13.69 -5.40 21.24
C ASP A 336 14.06 -3.90 21.06
N LEU A 337 13.52 -3.23 20.04
CA LEU A 337 13.79 -1.83 19.72
C LEU A 337 12.99 -0.85 20.60
N ILE A 338 11.83 -1.24 21.14
CA ILE A 338 11.00 -0.35 21.97
C ILE A 338 11.73 0.13 23.24
N PRO A 339 12.35 -0.75 24.08
CA PRO A 339 13.11 -0.30 25.25
C PRO A 339 14.31 0.59 24.91
N VAL A 340 14.94 0.35 23.75
CA VAL A 340 16.04 1.19 23.25
C VAL A 340 15.51 2.58 22.91
N SER A 341 14.37 2.65 22.23
CA SER A 341 13.71 3.90 21.83
C SER A 341 13.33 4.76 23.03
N LEU A 342 12.85 4.15 24.11
CA LEU A 342 12.50 4.87 25.35
C LEU A 342 13.70 5.57 26.01
N ARG A 343 14.93 5.12 25.74
CA ARG A 343 16.16 5.76 26.24
C ARG A 343 16.64 6.94 25.38
N MET A 344 16.00 7.18 24.23
CA MET A 344 16.40 8.23 23.28
C MET A 344 15.69 9.57 23.52
N GLY A 345 14.91 9.71 24.59
CA GLY A 345 14.21 10.97 24.91
C GLY A 345 13.15 11.36 23.88
N VAL A 346 12.52 10.38 23.23
CA VAL A 346 11.46 10.61 22.23
C VAL A 346 10.13 10.98 22.89
N LEU A 347 9.34 11.80 22.20
CA LEU A 347 7.99 12.18 22.64
C LEU A 347 6.91 11.19 22.17
N ARG A 348 7.10 10.61 20.98
CA ARG A 348 6.19 9.64 20.35
C ARG A 348 6.91 8.38 19.94
N ILE A 349 6.22 7.26 20.06
CA ILE A 349 6.61 5.98 19.49
C ILE A 349 5.55 5.59 18.47
N ILE A 350 5.98 5.43 17.23
CA ILE A 350 5.11 5.01 16.13
C ILE A 350 5.49 3.59 15.75
N VAL A 351 4.54 2.67 15.79
CA VAL A 351 4.73 1.29 15.33
C VAL A 351 3.93 1.11 14.04
N GLY A 352 4.63 0.91 12.91
CA GLY A 352 4.01 0.86 11.58
C GLY A 352 2.87 -0.17 11.51
N GLU A 353 3.09 -1.35 12.06
CA GLU A 353 2.06 -2.39 12.20
C GLU A 353 2.37 -3.28 13.41
N VAL A 354 1.33 -3.63 14.16
CA VAL A 354 1.39 -4.56 15.28
C VAL A 354 0.80 -5.90 14.88
N ARG A 355 1.65 -6.93 14.85
CA ARG A 355 1.36 -8.31 14.45
C ARG A 355 1.55 -9.32 15.56
N SER A 356 2.42 -9.04 16.55
CA SER A 356 2.86 -10.07 17.48
C SER A 356 3.25 -9.53 18.86
N ARG A 357 4.42 -9.93 19.36
CA ARG A 357 4.92 -9.75 20.74
C ARG A 357 5.21 -8.30 21.09
N GLU A 358 5.40 -7.44 20.10
CA GLU A 358 5.65 -6.01 20.27
C GLU A 358 4.47 -5.24 20.86
N ILE A 359 3.24 -5.81 20.83
CA ILE A 359 2.06 -5.12 21.36
C ILE A 359 2.18 -4.78 22.85
N VAL A 360 2.75 -5.67 23.68
CA VAL A 360 2.87 -5.46 25.12
C VAL A 360 3.86 -4.35 25.45
N PRO A 361 5.14 -4.39 25.00
CA PRO A 361 6.07 -3.29 25.22
C PRO A 361 5.60 -1.99 24.56
N MET A 362 4.88 -2.06 23.43
CA MET A 362 4.29 -0.88 22.80
C MET A 362 3.22 -0.26 23.70
N LEU A 363 2.25 -1.03 24.18
CA LEU A 363 1.20 -0.51 25.07
C LEU A 363 1.82 0.07 26.35
N GLN A 364 2.84 -0.58 26.93
CA GLN A 364 3.60 -0.02 28.07
C GLN A 364 4.23 1.33 27.73
N ALA A 365 4.94 1.43 26.61
CA ALA A 365 5.53 2.68 26.16
C ALA A 365 4.47 3.77 25.90
N MET A 366 3.30 3.38 25.37
CA MET A 366 2.21 4.30 25.07
C MET A 366 1.62 4.94 26.34
N THR A 367 1.60 4.23 27.48
CA THR A 367 1.13 4.82 28.77
C THR A 367 1.91 6.04 29.24
N THR A 368 3.16 6.21 28.80
CA THR A 368 4.03 7.33 29.22
C THR A 368 4.34 8.31 28.08
N SER A 369 4.18 7.87 26.82
CA SER A 369 4.36 8.73 25.65
C SER A 369 3.19 9.69 25.41
N ARG A 370 3.37 10.68 24.54
CA ARG A 370 2.32 11.62 24.13
C ARG A 370 2.23 11.67 22.62
N GLY A 371 1.13 11.19 22.04
CA GLY A 371 0.90 11.25 20.59
C GLY A 371 1.41 10.02 19.83
N SER A 372 1.62 8.91 20.52
CA SER A 372 2.07 7.65 19.92
C SER A 372 0.99 7.05 19.02
N MET A 373 1.42 6.33 18.00
CA MET A 373 0.50 5.76 17.01
C MET A 373 0.88 4.34 16.64
N CYS A 374 -0.10 3.54 16.27
CA CYS A 374 0.17 2.24 15.67
C CYS A 374 -0.93 1.81 14.72
N THR A 375 -0.65 0.81 13.88
CA THR A 375 -1.69 0.13 13.12
C THR A 375 -1.89 -1.32 13.55
N ILE A 376 -3.12 -1.81 13.44
CA ILE A 376 -3.47 -3.20 13.77
C ILE A 376 -4.45 -3.77 12.74
N HIS A 377 -4.33 -5.06 12.45
CA HIS A 377 -5.31 -5.75 11.62
C HIS A 377 -6.48 -6.28 12.43
N ALA A 378 -7.69 -5.80 12.12
CA ALA A 378 -8.92 -6.28 12.74
C ALA A 378 -10.04 -6.37 11.71
N ARG A 379 -10.84 -7.45 11.80
CA ARG A 379 -11.91 -7.73 10.82
C ARG A 379 -13.11 -6.79 10.95
N THR A 380 -13.41 -6.37 12.17
CA THR A 380 -14.54 -5.47 12.47
C THR A 380 -14.12 -4.44 13.52
N PRO A 381 -14.82 -3.29 13.60
CA PRO A 381 -14.59 -2.29 14.65
C PRO A 381 -14.69 -2.88 16.06
N ALA A 382 -15.74 -3.66 16.32
CA ALA A 382 -15.94 -4.31 17.63
C ALA A 382 -14.86 -5.34 17.97
N GLY A 383 -14.26 -5.98 16.95
CA GLY A 383 -13.21 -6.99 17.13
C GLY A 383 -11.82 -6.42 17.42
N VAL A 384 -11.61 -5.10 17.39
CA VAL A 384 -10.29 -4.49 17.65
C VAL A 384 -9.82 -4.81 19.07
N SER A 385 -10.70 -4.65 20.06
CA SER A 385 -10.37 -4.93 21.47
C SER A 385 -9.97 -6.38 21.69
N GLU A 386 -10.69 -7.32 21.07
CA GLU A 386 -10.37 -8.75 21.13
C GLU A 386 -9.02 -9.03 20.48
N ARG A 387 -8.73 -8.40 19.33
CA ARG A 387 -7.46 -8.56 18.65
C ARG A 387 -6.28 -8.09 19.48
N ILE A 388 -6.40 -6.96 20.17
CA ILE A 388 -5.36 -6.46 21.09
C ILE A 388 -5.08 -7.51 22.18
N ILE A 389 -6.13 -8.10 22.75
CA ILE A 389 -6.02 -9.12 23.80
C ILE A 389 -5.34 -10.37 23.24
N GLU A 390 -5.77 -10.89 22.09
CA GLU A 390 -5.17 -12.06 21.45
C GLU A 390 -3.66 -11.90 21.26
N LEU A 391 -3.24 -10.76 20.72
CA LEU A 391 -1.82 -10.46 20.51
C LEU A 391 -1.07 -10.33 21.83
N ALA A 392 -1.67 -9.68 22.84
CA ALA A 392 -1.04 -9.54 24.15
C ALA A 392 -0.84 -10.91 24.83
N LEU A 393 -1.83 -11.81 24.75
CA LEU A 393 -1.72 -13.17 25.28
C LEU A 393 -0.60 -13.98 24.61
N SER A 394 -0.22 -13.66 23.37
CA SER A 394 0.90 -14.29 22.67
C SER A 394 2.29 -13.88 23.20
N HIS A 395 2.37 -12.83 24.04
CA HIS A 395 3.62 -12.31 24.58
C HIS A 395 4.27 -13.25 25.61
N GLY A 396 3.48 -13.97 26.42
CA GLY A 396 4.00 -14.89 27.42
C GLY A 396 2.92 -15.53 28.30
N ARG A 397 3.28 -16.64 28.99
CA ARG A 397 2.33 -17.45 29.79
C ARG A 397 1.70 -16.72 30.99
N GLU A 398 2.33 -15.63 31.43
CA GLU A 398 1.86 -14.82 32.57
C GLU A 398 0.86 -13.73 32.17
N MET A 399 0.74 -13.42 30.87
CA MET A 399 -0.18 -12.38 30.41
C MET A 399 -1.62 -12.87 30.57
N THR A 400 -2.40 -12.15 31.37
CA THR A 400 -3.83 -12.41 31.53
C THR A 400 -4.65 -11.51 30.62
N VAL A 401 -5.85 -11.95 30.26
CA VAL A 401 -6.84 -11.12 29.54
C VAL A 401 -7.06 -9.79 30.27
N ASP A 402 -7.12 -9.86 31.59
CA ASP A 402 -7.43 -8.70 32.39
C ASP A 402 -6.31 -7.66 32.41
N GLN A 403 -5.06 -8.12 32.44
CA GLN A 403 -3.89 -7.27 32.32
C GLN A 403 -3.81 -6.64 30.93
N ALA A 404 -4.04 -7.41 29.87
CA ALA A 404 -4.04 -6.91 28.49
C ALA A 404 -5.08 -5.78 28.30
N ARG A 405 -6.29 -5.95 28.84
CA ARG A 405 -7.34 -4.93 28.78
C ARG A 405 -6.99 -3.67 29.55
N ARG A 406 -6.41 -3.79 30.75
CA ARG A 406 -5.92 -2.63 31.52
C ARG A 406 -4.81 -1.88 30.79
N MET A 407 -3.85 -2.61 30.22
CA MET A 407 -2.79 -2.01 29.42
C MET A 407 -3.35 -1.24 28.23
N ALA A 408 -4.26 -1.86 27.46
CA ALA A 408 -4.89 -1.20 26.31
C ALA A 408 -5.72 0.02 26.70
N GLY A 409 -6.56 -0.09 27.74
CA GLY A 409 -7.41 1.00 28.21
C GLY A 409 -6.64 2.19 28.78
N ASN A 410 -5.43 1.97 29.31
CA ASN A 410 -4.58 3.04 29.83
C ASN A 410 -3.65 3.66 28.77
N ALA A 411 -3.35 2.90 27.72
CA ALA A 411 -2.37 3.29 26.71
C ALA A 411 -3.00 4.02 25.52
N LEU A 412 -4.24 3.69 25.17
CA LEU A 412 -4.91 4.21 23.98
C LEU A 412 -5.90 5.32 24.35
N ASP A 413 -5.91 6.39 23.55
CA ASP A 413 -6.93 7.42 23.67
C ASP A 413 -8.03 7.25 22.62
N LEU A 414 -7.64 6.90 21.40
CA LEU A 414 -8.52 6.76 20.25
C LEU A 414 -8.24 5.48 19.47
N ILE A 415 -9.30 4.86 18.97
CA ILE A 415 -9.24 3.79 17.97
C ILE A 415 -9.94 4.30 16.71
N VAL A 416 -9.20 4.42 15.61
CA VAL A 416 -9.72 4.83 14.29
C VAL A 416 -9.86 3.60 13.41
N TYR A 417 -11.07 3.24 13.02
CA TYR A 417 -11.32 2.07 12.18
C TYR A 417 -11.51 2.45 10.71
N VAL A 418 -10.64 1.92 9.86
CA VAL A 418 -10.68 2.11 8.40
C VAL A 418 -11.35 0.91 7.73
N THR A 419 -12.41 1.20 7.00
CA THR A 419 -13.16 0.24 6.19
C THR A 419 -12.72 0.32 4.73
N VAL A 420 -12.69 -0.84 4.07
CA VAL A 420 -12.65 -0.93 2.61
C VAL A 420 -13.86 -1.71 2.13
N GLU A 421 -14.63 -1.11 1.22
CA GLU A 421 -15.67 -1.80 0.47
C GLU A 421 -15.20 -1.97 -0.98
N ASP A 422 -15.01 -3.22 -1.39
CA ASP A 422 -14.50 -3.58 -2.71
C ASP A 422 -15.64 -3.94 -3.66
N GLU A 423 -16.01 -3.00 -4.52
CA GLU A 423 -17.06 -3.19 -5.53
C GLU A 423 -16.49 -3.55 -6.90
N THR A 424 -15.19 -3.82 -7.02
CA THR A 424 -14.53 -4.09 -8.31
C THR A 424 -15.13 -5.31 -9.03
N ALA A 425 -15.56 -6.32 -8.26
CA ALA A 425 -16.24 -7.51 -8.79
C ALA A 425 -17.58 -7.21 -9.49
N ILE A 426 -18.23 -6.09 -9.17
CA ILE A 426 -19.49 -5.63 -9.79
C ILE A 426 -19.29 -4.41 -10.71
N GLY A 427 -18.04 -4.20 -11.15
CA GLY A 427 -17.64 -3.08 -12.02
C GLY A 427 -17.62 -1.72 -11.31
N GLY A 428 -17.73 -1.71 -9.98
CA GLY A 428 -17.51 -0.52 -9.16
C GLY A 428 -16.02 -0.30 -8.90
N ARG A 429 -15.71 0.42 -7.83
CA ARG A 429 -14.32 0.65 -7.40
C ARG A 429 -14.16 0.27 -5.94
N LYS A 430 -12.92 0.24 -5.45
CA LYS A 430 -12.64 0.18 -4.01
C LYS A 430 -13.00 1.52 -3.37
N HIS A 431 -13.69 1.47 -2.24
CA HIS A 431 -14.03 2.62 -1.41
C HIS A 431 -13.35 2.47 -0.06
N ARG A 432 -12.35 3.29 0.22
CA ARG A 432 -11.65 3.31 1.51
C ARG A 432 -12.11 4.52 2.33
N PHE A 433 -12.53 4.31 3.57
CA PHE A 433 -13.00 5.39 4.45
C PHE A 433 -12.94 4.99 5.92
N VAL A 434 -12.84 5.98 6.80
CA VAL A 434 -13.03 5.79 8.25
C VAL A 434 -14.51 5.59 8.52
N SER A 435 -14.86 4.50 9.21
CA SER A 435 -16.24 4.20 9.60
C SER A 435 -16.50 4.48 11.07
N HIS A 436 -15.49 4.30 11.93
CA HIS A 436 -15.61 4.48 13.38
C HIS A 436 -14.39 5.21 13.93
N VAL A 437 -14.64 6.07 14.92
CA VAL A 437 -13.63 6.62 15.83
C VAL A 437 -14.15 6.48 17.24
N GLU A 438 -13.53 5.55 17.97
CA GLU A 438 -13.88 5.22 19.34
C GLU A 438 -12.94 5.97 20.30
N GLU A 439 -13.53 6.73 21.22
CA GLU A 439 -12.83 7.24 22.40
C GLU A 439 -12.70 6.12 23.42
N VAL A 440 -11.47 5.78 23.76
CA VAL A 440 -11.18 4.79 24.81
C VAL A 440 -11.36 5.47 26.16
N ILE A 441 -12.29 4.99 26.98
CA ILE A 441 -12.58 5.56 28.31
C ILE A 441 -11.69 4.94 29.39
N GLY A 442 -11.33 3.68 29.21
CA GLY A 442 -10.55 2.89 30.16
C GLY A 442 -11.16 1.50 30.35
N VAL A 443 -11.00 0.92 31.53
CA VAL A 443 -11.58 -0.37 31.88
C VAL A 443 -12.81 -0.19 32.76
N GLY A 444 -13.97 -0.63 32.26
CA GLY A 444 -15.25 -0.57 32.96
C GLY A 444 -15.57 -1.83 33.76
N GLU A 445 -16.80 -1.91 34.28
CA GLU A 445 -17.30 -3.09 34.99
C GLU A 445 -17.21 -4.37 34.13
N GLY A 446 -16.86 -5.50 34.76
CA GLY A 446 -16.56 -6.75 34.04
C GLY A 446 -15.19 -6.76 33.32
N ASN A 447 -14.33 -5.79 33.65
CA ASN A 447 -12.98 -5.64 33.16
C ASN A 447 -12.91 -5.63 31.62
N ARG A 448 -13.82 -4.92 30.95
CA ARG A 448 -13.81 -4.72 29.48
C ARG A 448 -13.29 -3.33 29.14
N ILE A 449 -12.61 -3.20 27.99
CA ILE A 449 -12.25 -1.90 27.43
C ILE A 449 -13.57 -1.19 27.08
N THR A 450 -13.83 -0.09 27.77
CA THR A 450 -15.02 0.73 27.55
C THR A 450 -14.68 1.83 26.57
N THR A 451 -15.54 2.00 25.57
CA THR A 451 -15.36 2.99 24.52
C THR A 451 -16.64 3.79 24.30
N THR A 452 -16.48 5.00 23.77
CA THR A 452 -17.58 5.85 23.29
C THR A 452 -17.36 6.15 21.81
N THR A 453 -18.34 5.87 20.97
CA THR A 453 -18.26 6.13 19.53
C THR A 453 -18.42 7.62 19.24
N VAL A 454 -17.30 8.35 19.14
CA VAL A 454 -17.32 9.79 18.83
C VAL A 454 -17.79 10.01 17.40
N PHE A 455 -17.24 9.23 16.47
CA PHE A 455 -17.72 9.15 15.09
C PHE A 455 -18.10 7.70 14.77
N GLY A 456 -19.26 7.50 14.15
CA GLY A 456 -19.76 6.18 13.76
C GLY A 456 -20.40 6.20 12.37
N PRO A 457 -20.78 5.03 11.82
CA PRO A 457 -21.19 4.91 10.44
C PRO A 457 -22.49 5.68 10.19
N GLY A 458 -22.46 6.59 9.22
CA GLY A 458 -23.61 7.27 8.64
C GLY A 458 -24.39 6.40 7.67
N PRO A 459 -25.37 6.96 6.93
CA PRO A 459 -26.22 6.22 6.00
C PRO A 459 -25.46 5.46 4.90
N ASP A 460 -24.28 5.92 4.51
CA ASP A 460 -23.43 5.31 3.48
C ASP A 460 -22.20 4.58 4.06
N GLY A 461 -22.23 4.30 5.37
CA GLY A 461 -21.18 3.63 6.12
C GLY A 461 -20.04 4.54 6.59
N ARG A 462 -19.90 5.74 6.03
CA ARG A 462 -18.82 6.66 6.36
C ARG A 462 -19.05 7.36 7.69
N ALA A 463 -17.97 7.62 8.42
CA ALA A 463 -18.04 8.20 9.77
C ALA A 463 -18.77 9.56 9.80
N VAL A 464 -19.68 9.71 10.75
CA VAL A 464 -20.36 10.97 11.11
C VAL A 464 -20.36 11.12 12.64
N PRO A 465 -20.46 12.35 13.18
CA PRO A 465 -20.51 12.55 14.62
C PRO A 465 -21.69 11.80 15.27
N ARG A 466 -21.42 11.10 16.37
CA ARG A 466 -22.42 10.34 17.15
C ARG A 466 -22.46 10.76 18.61
N HIS A 467 -21.30 10.99 19.22
CA HIS A 467 -21.18 11.42 20.61
C HIS A 467 -20.08 12.47 20.76
N LEU A 468 -20.15 13.26 21.84
CA LEU A 468 -19.05 14.15 22.20
C LEU A 468 -17.94 13.35 22.90
N PRO A 469 -16.66 13.69 22.65
CA PRO A 469 -15.52 13.05 23.30
C PRO A 469 -15.34 13.62 24.72
N GLU A 470 -16.04 13.04 25.70
CA GLU A 470 -16.11 13.60 27.07
C GLU A 470 -14.77 13.50 27.81
N ARG A 471 -14.06 12.37 27.69
CA ARG A 471 -12.83 12.12 28.45
C ARG A 471 -11.68 13.00 27.95
N ILE A 472 -11.54 13.16 26.64
CA ILE A 472 -10.44 13.93 26.03
C ILE A 472 -10.79 15.41 25.77
N ARG A 473 -11.99 15.86 26.15
CA ARG A 473 -12.48 17.23 25.89
C ARG A 473 -11.49 18.31 26.28
N ASP A 474 -11.00 18.27 27.51
CA ASP A 474 -10.11 19.31 28.04
C ASP A 474 -8.75 19.33 27.32
N GLN A 475 -8.26 18.16 26.90
CA GLN A 475 -7.04 18.05 26.11
C GLN A 475 -7.21 18.70 24.74
N LEU A 476 -8.37 18.49 24.09
CA LEU A 476 -8.71 19.12 22.82
C LEU A 476 -8.89 20.64 22.95
N LEU A 477 -9.55 21.10 24.01
CA LEU A 477 -9.76 22.53 24.27
C LEU A 477 -8.43 23.27 24.46
N ARG A 478 -7.44 22.66 25.14
CA ARG A 478 -6.10 23.24 25.33
C ARG A 478 -5.35 23.50 24.02
N VAL A 479 -5.70 22.79 22.95
CA VAL A 479 -5.12 22.99 21.62
C VAL A 479 -6.05 23.76 20.68
N GLY A 480 -7.10 24.37 21.22
CA GLY A 480 -8.01 25.26 20.51
C GLY A 480 -9.17 24.56 19.79
N TYR A 481 -9.45 23.29 20.08
CA TYR A 481 -10.59 22.56 19.51
C TYR A 481 -11.71 22.39 20.53
N ASP A 482 -12.85 23.06 20.30
CA ASP A 482 -14.05 22.91 21.12
C ASP A 482 -14.99 21.84 20.56
N ALA A 483 -14.99 20.66 21.18
CA ALA A 483 -15.80 19.53 20.71
C ALA A 483 -17.31 19.80 20.64
N ARG A 484 -17.82 20.83 21.33
CA ARG A 484 -19.24 21.25 21.24
C ARG A 484 -19.64 21.69 19.83
N LEU A 485 -18.69 22.01 18.97
CA LEU A 485 -18.97 22.26 17.54
C LEU A 485 -19.62 21.05 16.84
N LEU A 486 -19.45 19.83 17.38
CA LEU A 486 -20.03 18.61 16.86
C LEU A 486 -21.51 18.43 17.23
N THR A 487 -22.03 19.12 18.25
CA THR A 487 -23.39 18.91 18.79
C THR A 487 -24.47 18.97 17.71
N ARG A 488 -24.44 20.01 16.86
CA ARG A 488 -25.43 20.16 15.77
C ARG A 488 -25.40 19.01 14.76
N PHE A 489 -24.24 18.38 14.56
CA PHE A 489 -24.06 17.27 13.63
C PHE A 489 -24.47 15.94 14.24
N VAL A 490 -24.24 15.78 15.55
CA VAL A 490 -24.76 14.67 16.35
C VAL A 490 -26.28 14.66 16.32
N GLU A 491 -26.92 15.81 16.59
CA GLU A 491 -28.39 15.95 16.55
C GLU A 491 -28.96 15.68 15.16
N ALA A 492 -28.27 16.14 14.11
CA ALA A 492 -28.67 15.91 12.73
C ALA A 492 -28.38 14.48 12.24
N GLY A 493 -27.50 13.74 12.91
CA GLY A 493 -27.02 12.42 12.46
C GLY A 493 -26.27 12.44 11.12
N MET A 494 -25.68 13.60 10.74
CA MET A 494 -25.03 13.84 9.45
C MET A 494 -23.60 14.34 9.62
N GLY A 495 -22.72 13.99 8.69
CA GLY A 495 -21.36 14.53 8.58
C GLY A 495 -21.26 15.67 7.55
N ALA A 496 -20.04 16.10 7.27
CA ALA A 496 -19.70 17.16 6.32
C ALA A 496 -18.98 16.63 5.06
N TRP A 497 -19.28 15.41 4.65
CA TRP A 497 -18.71 14.77 3.45
C TRP A 497 -18.94 15.62 2.20
N ARG A 498 -17.88 15.92 1.45
CA ARG A 498 -17.94 16.79 0.28
C ARG A 498 -18.56 16.08 -0.91
N ARG A 499 -18.21 14.81 -1.12
CA ARG A 499 -18.66 14.03 -2.27
C ARG A 499 -19.64 12.95 -1.82
N PRO A 500 -20.77 12.77 -2.52
CA PRO A 500 -21.62 11.62 -2.30
C PRO A 500 -20.85 10.35 -2.67
N ARG A 501 -21.01 9.31 -1.85
CA ARG A 501 -20.45 8.00 -2.17
C ARG A 501 -21.35 7.30 -3.19
N HIS A 502 -20.86 7.20 -4.42
CA HIS A 502 -21.54 6.43 -5.47
C HIS A 502 -21.21 4.94 -5.32
N THR A 503 -22.07 4.20 -4.64
CA THR A 503 -22.02 2.73 -4.58
C THR A 503 -22.83 2.11 -5.71
N ARG A 504 -22.36 0.97 -6.23
CA ARG A 504 -23.14 0.08 -7.11
C ARG A 504 -23.95 -0.94 -6.33
N LEU A 505 -23.67 -1.14 -5.03
CA LEU A 505 -24.48 -1.95 -4.14
C LEU A 505 -25.84 -1.25 -3.96
N GLY A 506 -26.90 -1.83 -4.55
CA GLY A 506 -28.26 -1.28 -4.49
C GLY A 506 -28.86 -0.86 -5.84
N ARG A 507 -28.07 -0.77 -6.93
CA ARG A 507 -28.64 -0.74 -8.28
C ARG A 507 -28.96 -2.19 -8.69
N ARG A 508 -30.22 -2.62 -8.54
CA ARG A 508 -30.71 -3.78 -9.30
C ARG A 508 -30.42 -3.51 -10.79
N PRO A 509 -29.87 -4.47 -11.56
CA PRO A 509 -29.90 -4.36 -13.00
C PRO A 509 -31.37 -4.25 -13.43
N ASP A 510 -31.65 -3.29 -14.29
CA ASP A 510 -32.99 -2.79 -14.60
C ASP A 510 -34.06 -3.87 -14.87
N GLY A 511 -35.26 -3.63 -14.33
CA GLY A 511 -36.51 -3.85 -15.07
C GLY A 511 -37.18 -5.23 -15.01
N GLY A 512 -37.70 -5.61 -13.84
CA GLY A 512 -38.73 -6.66 -13.74
C GLY A 512 -39.75 -6.29 -12.67
N ARG A 513 -40.84 -5.61 -13.07
CA ARG A 513 -42.03 -5.53 -12.22
C ARG A 513 -42.69 -6.91 -12.23
N ALA A 514 -42.97 -7.43 -11.04
CA ALA A 514 -43.90 -8.54 -10.85
C ALA A 514 -45.33 -8.09 -11.15
#